data_AF-A0A355U250-F1
#
_entry.id   AF-A0A355U250-F1
#
_cell.length_a   1.000
_cell.length_b   1.000
_cell.length_c   1.000
_cell.angle_alpha   90.00
_cell.angle_beta   90.00
_cell.angle_gamma   90.00
#
_symmetry.space_group_name_H-M   'P 1'
#
loop_
_entity.id
_entity.type
_entity.pdbx_description
1 polymer ?
#
loop_
_entity_poly.entity_id
_entity_poly.type
_entity_poly.pdbx_seq_one_letter_code
_entity_poly.pdbx_strand_id
1 'polypeptide(L)'
;SEVFSYLEKRKGLVDAVCVTGGEPTLQPDLAEFLQKVRDMGYKTKLDTNGLRPDVLEKILTGGLVDYIAMDVKNSPAKYPLTVGLDKVDVNKILESINMLNESGVDHEFRTTLIKEFHTDEDMLEIAKMVKNAPRYFMQKYKDIDGCISHGYTPVDKADVLRFKTYFENSVRNVGLRGYN
;
A
#
# COMPACT_ATOMS: atom_id res chain seq x y z
N SER A 1 18.69 -18.28 -9.56
CA SER A 1 17.73 -18.63 -8.51
C SER A 1 16.53 -19.32 -9.16
N GLU A 2 15.78 -20.13 -8.41
CA GLU A 2 14.58 -20.82 -8.90
C GLU A 2 13.53 -19.85 -9.48
N VAL A 3 13.38 -18.68 -8.85
CA VAL A 3 12.44 -17.62 -9.28
C VAL A 3 12.73 -17.14 -10.70
N PHE A 4 13.98 -16.81 -11.04
CA PHE A 4 14.30 -16.34 -12.40
C PHE A 4 14.12 -17.44 -13.45
N SER A 5 14.46 -18.69 -13.13
CA SER A 5 14.19 -19.82 -14.02
C SER A 5 12.70 -20.06 -14.25
N TYR A 6 11.86 -19.81 -13.23
CA TYR A 6 10.41 -19.84 -13.37
C TYR A 6 9.91 -18.69 -14.24
N LEU A 7 10.38 -17.47 -14.00
CA LEU A 7 10.00 -16.29 -14.78
C LEU A 7 10.41 -16.42 -16.25
N GLU A 8 11.55 -17.00 -16.58
CA GLU A 8 11.94 -17.18 -17.98
C GLU A 8 10.91 -18.02 -18.76
N LYS A 9 10.37 -19.07 -18.14
CA LYS A 9 9.33 -19.93 -18.72
C LYS A 9 7.98 -19.24 -18.91
N ARG A 10 7.76 -18.09 -18.26
CA ARG A 10 6.51 -17.32 -18.30
C ARG A 10 6.59 -16.08 -19.19
N LYS A 11 7.75 -15.83 -19.80
CA LYS A 11 7.98 -14.66 -20.63
C LYS A 11 7.02 -14.65 -21.81
N GLY A 12 6.28 -13.56 -21.98
CA GLY A 12 5.22 -13.42 -23.00
C GLY A 12 3.87 -14.04 -22.64
N LEU A 13 3.75 -14.76 -21.50
CA LEU A 13 2.48 -15.27 -20.98
C LEU A 13 1.92 -14.40 -19.85
N VAL A 14 2.81 -13.74 -19.10
CA VAL A 14 2.46 -12.77 -18.06
C VAL A 14 3.18 -11.46 -18.31
N ASP A 15 2.52 -10.34 -18.03
CA ASP A 15 3.04 -9.01 -18.35
C ASP A 15 3.85 -8.38 -17.21
N ALA A 16 3.57 -8.79 -15.96
CA ALA A 16 4.08 -8.13 -14.78
C ALA A 16 4.36 -9.09 -13.63
N VAL A 17 5.34 -8.69 -12.81
CA VAL A 17 5.65 -9.33 -11.52
C VAL A 17 5.28 -8.36 -10.41
N CYS A 18 4.48 -8.83 -9.45
CA CYS A 18 4.17 -8.09 -8.24
C CYS A 18 5.04 -8.62 -7.08
N VAL A 19 5.90 -7.75 -6.54
CA VAL A 19 6.66 -8.01 -5.32
C VAL A 19 5.81 -7.57 -4.14
N THR A 20 5.37 -8.53 -3.36
CA THR A 20 4.42 -8.37 -2.24
C THR A 20 4.67 -9.47 -1.20
N GLY A 21 3.90 -9.53 -0.12
CA GLY A 21 4.04 -10.49 0.98
C GLY A 21 4.38 -9.80 2.29
N GLY A 22 5.29 -10.36 3.10
CA GLY A 22 5.96 -9.60 4.17
C GLY A 22 6.53 -8.27 3.63
N GLU A 23 6.98 -7.34 4.47
CA GLU A 23 7.41 -6.02 3.97
C GLU A 23 8.64 -6.12 3.03
N PRO A 24 8.49 -5.90 1.71
CA PRO A 24 9.58 -6.16 0.78
C PRO A 24 10.76 -5.22 0.97
N THR A 25 10.53 -3.99 1.44
CA THR A 25 11.59 -3.00 1.68
C THR A 25 12.53 -3.38 2.83
N LEU A 26 12.25 -4.47 3.56
CA LEU A 26 13.19 -5.07 4.52
C LEU A 26 14.23 -5.97 3.84
N GLN A 27 14.00 -6.39 2.59
CA GLN A 27 14.94 -7.25 1.87
C GLN A 27 16.08 -6.41 1.28
N PRO A 28 17.35 -6.70 1.62
CA PRO A 28 18.49 -5.89 1.20
C PRO A 28 18.74 -5.95 -0.31
N ASP A 29 18.32 -7.02 -0.97
CA ASP A 29 18.50 -7.28 -2.40
C ASP A 29 17.28 -6.86 -3.25
N LEU A 30 16.26 -6.20 -2.68
CA LEU A 30 15.04 -5.84 -3.39
C LEU A 30 15.29 -5.06 -4.69
N ALA A 31 16.18 -4.07 -4.65
CA ALA A 31 16.49 -3.25 -5.83
C ALA A 31 17.16 -4.09 -6.93
N GLU A 32 18.11 -4.95 -6.56
CA GLU A 32 18.77 -5.86 -7.51
C GLU A 32 17.78 -6.87 -8.10
N PHE A 33 16.88 -7.38 -7.27
CA PHE A 33 15.82 -8.27 -7.71
C PHE A 33 14.89 -7.61 -8.72
N LEU A 34 14.40 -6.39 -8.42
CA LEU A 34 13.53 -5.63 -9.32
C LEU A 34 14.25 -5.35 -10.65
N GLN A 35 15.52 -4.93 -10.61
CA GLN A 35 16.30 -4.71 -11.82
C GLN A 35 16.35 -5.97 -12.69
N LYS A 36 16.70 -7.12 -12.12
CA LYS A 36 16.76 -8.39 -12.86
C LYS A 36 15.41 -8.76 -13.48
N VAL A 37 14.31 -8.56 -12.77
CA VAL A 37 12.97 -8.81 -13.31
C VAL A 37 12.66 -7.90 -14.49
N ARG A 38 13.03 -6.60 -14.42
CA ARG A 38 12.88 -5.66 -15.52
C ARG A 38 13.73 -6.02 -16.72
N ASP A 39 14.99 -6.43 -16.50
CA ASP A 39 15.90 -6.85 -17.57
C ASP A 39 15.36 -8.06 -18.36
N MET A 40 14.53 -8.88 -17.72
CA MET A 40 13.82 -9.98 -18.40
C MET A 40 12.66 -9.51 -19.28
N GLY A 41 12.25 -8.24 -19.20
CA GLY A 41 11.18 -7.61 -19.98
C GLY A 41 9.84 -7.51 -19.27
N TYR A 42 9.79 -7.75 -17.96
CA TYR A 42 8.56 -7.64 -17.18
C TYR A 42 8.30 -6.22 -16.70
N LYS A 43 7.01 -5.86 -16.60
CA LYS A 43 6.59 -4.78 -15.71
C LYS A 43 6.71 -5.23 -14.25
N THR A 44 6.86 -4.28 -13.36
CA THR A 44 7.13 -4.52 -11.94
C THR A 44 6.20 -3.68 -11.09
N LYS A 45 5.55 -4.34 -10.12
CA LYS A 45 4.70 -3.71 -9.11
C LYS A 45 5.25 -3.99 -7.73
N LEU A 46 5.28 -2.99 -6.86
CA LEU A 46 5.69 -3.13 -5.46
C LEU A 46 4.53 -2.83 -4.52
N ASP A 47 4.31 -3.73 -3.55
CA ASP A 47 3.44 -3.48 -2.40
C ASP A 47 4.31 -3.19 -1.17
N THR A 48 3.99 -2.13 -0.41
CA THR A 48 4.76 -1.74 0.79
C THR A 48 3.88 -1.08 1.85
N ASN A 49 4.34 -1.06 3.09
CA ASN A 49 3.75 -0.28 4.18
C ASN A 49 4.31 1.15 4.32
N GLY A 50 5.33 1.54 3.53
CA GLY A 50 5.86 2.90 3.52
C GLY A 50 6.74 3.30 4.71
N LEU A 51 7.19 2.37 5.55
CA LEU A 51 8.07 2.69 6.68
C LEU A 51 9.55 2.88 6.30
N ARG A 52 9.91 2.63 5.04
CA ARG A 52 11.28 2.71 4.51
C ARG A 52 11.38 3.68 3.34
N PRO A 53 11.19 5.00 3.57
CA PRO A 53 11.34 6.01 2.53
C PRO A 53 12.73 5.96 1.88
N ASP A 54 13.77 5.63 2.63
CA ASP A 54 15.14 5.46 2.13
C ASP A 54 15.31 4.36 1.07
N VAL A 55 14.48 3.32 1.14
CA VAL A 55 14.45 2.24 0.14
C VAL A 55 13.56 2.62 -1.03
N LEU A 56 12.42 3.25 -0.75
CA LEU A 56 11.53 3.77 -1.80
C LEU A 56 12.24 4.79 -2.67
N GLU A 57 13.06 5.67 -2.11
CA GLU A 57 13.84 6.65 -2.86
C GLU A 57 14.72 5.96 -3.90
N LYS A 58 15.47 4.93 -3.48
CA LYS A 58 16.35 4.14 -4.37
C LYS A 58 15.57 3.45 -5.48
N ILE A 59 14.39 2.91 -5.15
CA ILE A 59 13.51 2.22 -6.11
C ILE A 59 12.95 3.20 -7.14
N LEU A 60 12.49 4.36 -6.69
CA LEU A 60 11.92 5.40 -7.54
C LEU A 60 12.98 6.04 -8.43
N THR A 61 14.12 6.44 -7.86
CA THR A 61 15.24 7.04 -8.62
C THR A 61 15.85 6.07 -9.63
N GLY A 62 15.88 4.78 -9.32
CA GLY A 62 16.31 3.74 -10.25
C GLY A 62 15.29 3.35 -11.32
N GLY A 63 14.06 3.89 -11.27
CA GLY A 63 13.00 3.52 -12.21
C GLY A 63 12.65 2.02 -12.16
N LEU A 64 12.73 1.43 -10.97
CA LEU A 64 12.68 -0.03 -10.77
C LEU A 64 11.26 -0.59 -10.69
N VAL A 65 10.25 0.26 -10.77
CA VAL A 65 8.84 -0.11 -10.64
C VAL A 65 7.98 0.70 -11.61
N ASP A 66 6.93 0.09 -12.13
CA ASP A 66 5.91 0.75 -12.95
C ASP A 66 4.66 1.08 -12.12
N TYR A 67 4.48 0.42 -10.97
CA TYR A 67 3.33 0.64 -10.10
C TYR A 67 3.66 0.40 -8.62
N ILE A 68 3.15 1.25 -7.73
CA ILE A 68 3.26 1.06 -6.28
C ILE A 68 1.87 1.01 -5.62
N ALA A 69 1.62 0.01 -4.77
CA ALA A 69 0.49 0.02 -3.84
C ALA A 69 1.02 0.16 -2.42
N MET A 70 0.74 1.28 -1.76
CA MET A 70 1.19 1.51 -0.39
C MET A 70 0.03 1.43 0.60
N ASP A 71 0.24 0.69 1.68
CA ASP A 71 -0.71 0.64 2.77
C ASP A 71 -0.62 1.89 3.65
N VAL A 72 -1.76 2.53 3.91
CA VAL A 72 -1.91 3.56 4.94
C VAL A 72 -2.81 2.97 6.01
N LYS A 73 -2.27 2.71 7.20
CA LYS A 73 -2.96 1.85 8.17
C LYS A 73 -3.97 2.60 9.03
N ASN A 74 -3.71 3.86 9.39
CA ASN A 74 -4.64 4.67 10.16
C ASN A 74 -4.24 6.17 10.15
N SER A 75 -4.96 7.00 10.92
CA SER A 75 -4.57 8.34 11.31
C SER A 75 -3.23 8.35 12.07
N PRO A 76 -2.47 9.45 12.08
CA PRO A 76 -1.16 9.51 12.74
C PRO A 76 -1.20 9.11 14.22
N ALA A 77 -2.25 9.54 14.94
CA ALA A 77 -2.39 9.25 16.37
C ALA A 77 -2.67 7.76 16.65
N LYS A 78 -3.44 7.07 15.79
CA LYS A 78 -3.80 5.66 15.96
C LYS A 78 -2.95 4.70 15.13
N TYR A 79 -1.95 5.21 14.41
CA TYR A 79 -1.06 4.39 13.60
C TYR A 79 -0.36 3.30 14.42
N PRO A 80 0.28 3.60 15.57
CA PRO A 80 0.97 2.58 16.38
C PRO A 80 0.01 1.49 16.87
N LEU A 81 -1.17 1.88 17.36
CA LEU A 81 -2.23 0.96 17.79
C LEU A 81 -2.59 -0.03 16.67
N THR A 82 -2.78 0.48 15.45
CA THR A 82 -3.27 -0.32 14.32
C THR A 82 -2.24 -1.33 13.82
N VAL A 83 -0.95 -0.99 13.91
CA VAL A 83 0.14 -1.90 13.53
C VAL A 83 0.66 -2.76 14.68
N GLY A 84 0.08 -2.62 15.88
CA GLY A 84 0.46 -3.39 17.06
C GLY A 84 1.82 -3.02 17.65
N LEU A 85 2.22 -1.75 17.54
CA LEU A 85 3.48 -1.23 18.08
C LEU A 85 3.21 -0.13 19.11
N ASP A 86 4.07 -0.03 20.13
CA ASP A 86 3.99 1.05 21.12
C ASP A 86 4.21 2.43 20.50
N LYS A 87 5.11 2.50 19.51
CA LYS A 87 5.49 3.72 18.80
C LYS A 87 5.81 3.42 17.34
N VAL A 88 5.44 4.34 16.48
CA VAL A 88 5.78 4.35 15.04
C VAL A 88 6.18 5.76 14.68
N ASP A 89 7.25 5.89 13.90
CA ASP A 89 7.63 7.17 13.31
C ASP A 89 6.75 7.44 12.07
N VAL A 90 5.60 8.08 12.30
CA VAL A 90 4.63 8.38 11.25
C VAL A 90 5.20 9.34 10.21
N ASN A 91 6.26 10.11 10.53
CA ASN A 91 6.88 11.00 9.57
C ASN A 91 7.47 10.24 8.37
N LYS A 92 7.97 9.01 8.57
CA LYS A 92 8.47 8.17 7.47
C LYS A 92 7.38 7.75 6.49
N ILE A 93 6.18 7.51 7.02
CA ILE A 93 5.01 7.19 6.20
C ILE A 93 4.59 8.42 5.40
N LEU A 94 4.54 9.60 6.04
CA LEU A 94 4.22 10.86 5.37
C LEU A 94 5.26 11.22 4.29
N GLU A 95 6.55 11.00 4.58
CA GLU A 95 7.64 11.16 3.62
C GLU A 95 7.43 10.25 2.41
N SER A 96 7.14 8.96 2.64
CA SER A 96 6.83 8.01 1.57
C SER A 96 5.60 8.41 0.75
N ILE A 97 4.53 8.92 1.39
CA ILE A 97 3.35 9.45 0.67
C ILE A 97 3.76 10.60 -0.25
N ASN A 98 4.50 11.58 0.28
CA ASN A 98 4.91 12.76 -0.48
C ASN A 98 5.80 12.38 -1.65
N MET A 99 6.81 11.52 -1.41
CA MET A 99 7.69 11.02 -2.46
C MET A 99 6.92 10.32 -3.57
N LEU A 100 5.93 9.47 -3.24
CA LEU A 100 5.12 8.79 -4.25
C LEU A 100 4.28 9.77 -5.07
N ASN A 101 3.64 10.73 -4.41
CA ASN A 101 2.87 11.78 -5.07
C ASN A 101 3.72 12.62 -6.05
N GLU A 102 5.00 12.84 -5.73
CA GLU A 102 5.93 13.65 -6.53
C GLU A 102 6.72 12.83 -7.56
N SER A 103 6.78 11.50 -7.42
CA SER A 103 7.63 10.63 -8.22
C SER A 103 7.25 10.51 -9.70
N GLY A 104 5.99 10.79 -10.05
CA GLY A 104 5.44 10.50 -11.37
C GLY A 104 5.18 9.00 -11.64
N VAL A 105 5.53 8.10 -10.71
CA VAL A 105 5.20 6.67 -10.79
C VAL A 105 3.72 6.47 -10.49
N ASP A 106 3.07 5.60 -11.25
CA ASP A 106 1.66 5.30 -11.02
C ASP A 106 1.49 4.55 -9.69
N HIS A 107 0.55 4.98 -8.85
CA HIS A 107 0.43 4.41 -7.52
C HIS A 107 -1.00 4.40 -6.96
N GLU A 108 -1.19 3.72 -5.84
CA GLU A 108 -2.38 3.79 -5.01
C GLU A 108 -2.00 3.77 -3.53
N PHE A 109 -2.84 4.40 -2.72
CA PHE A 109 -2.87 4.17 -1.28
C PHE A 109 -4.06 3.29 -0.93
N ARG A 110 -3.93 2.50 0.12
CA ARG A 110 -5.03 1.62 0.56
C ARG A 110 -5.06 1.40 2.06
N THR A 111 -6.27 1.22 2.59
CA THR A 111 -6.52 1.03 4.02
C THR A 111 -7.46 -0.15 4.19
N THR A 112 -7.09 -1.09 5.06
CA THR A 112 -7.98 -2.18 5.47
C THR A 112 -8.82 -1.72 6.65
N LEU A 113 -10.11 -1.54 6.41
CA LEU A 113 -11.03 -0.93 7.37
C LEU A 113 -11.49 -1.94 8.42
N ILE A 114 -11.17 -1.62 9.67
CA ILE A 114 -11.56 -2.34 10.89
C ILE A 114 -12.39 -1.39 11.75
N LYS A 115 -13.58 -1.82 12.16
CA LYS A 115 -14.59 -0.99 12.87
C LYS A 115 -14.06 -0.40 14.16
N GLU A 116 -13.25 -1.17 14.88
CA GLU A 116 -12.66 -0.79 16.16
C GLU A 116 -11.53 0.23 16.01
N PHE A 117 -10.95 0.37 14.80
CA PHE A 117 -9.78 1.21 14.55
C PHE A 117 -10.07 2.46 13.73
N HIS A 118 -11.15 2.48 12.96
CA HIS A 118 -11.40 3.56 11.99
C HIS A 118 -12.72 4.27 12.29
N THR A 119 -12.62 5.44 12.94
CA THR A 119 -13.74 6.37 13.10
C THR A 119 -13.80 7.39 11.96
N ASP A 120 -14.85 8.21 11.93
CA ASP A 120 -14.97 9.30 10.96
C ASP A 120 -13.77 10.28 11.05
N GLU A 121 -13.31 10.60 12.25
CA GLU A 121 -12.13 11.44 12.48
C GLU A 121 -10.87 10.82 11.90
N ASP A 122 -10.67 9.51 12.09
CA ASP A 122 -9.50 8.81 11.55
C ASP A 122 -9.49 8.85 10.03
N MET A 123 -10.64 8.62 9.41
CA MET A 123 -10.78 8.62 7.95
C MET A 123 -10.60 10.01 7.35
N LEU A 124 -11.04 11.07 8.05
CA LEU A 124 -10.77 12.46 7.67
C LEU A 124 -9.27 12.77 7.73
N GLU A 125 -8.56 12.32 8.77
CA GLU A 125 -7.11 12.49 8.85
C GLU A 125 -6.37 11.71 7.76
N ILE A 126 -6.76 10.47 7.48
CA ILE A 126 -6.18 9.70 6.37
C ILE A 126 -6.40 10.42 5.05
N ALA A 127 -7.61 10.96 4.80
CA ALA A 127 -7.90 11.72 3.57
C ALA A 127 -6.99 12.95 3.40
N LYS A 128 -6.61 13.62 4.50
CA LYS A 128 -5.61 14.70 4.47
C LYS A 128 -4.22 14.19 4.16
N MET A 129 -3.82 13.06 4.75
CA MET A 129 -2.50 12.45 4.53
C MET A 129 -2.28 12.09 3.06
N VAL A 130 -3.25 11.42 2.44
CA VAL A 130 -3.13 10.92 1.05
C VAL A 130 -3.61 11.93 -0.01
N LYS A 131 -3.66 13.21 0.35
CA LYS A 131 -4.12 14.25 -0.57
C LYS A 131 -3.27 14.26 -1.85
N ASN A 132 -3.93 14.55 -2.97
CA ASN A 132 -3.40 14.55 -4.34
C ASN A 132 -3.09 13.17 -4.92
N ALA A 133 -3.32 12.09 -4.17
CA ALA A 133 -3.11 10.75 -4.68
C ALA A 133 -3.98 10.49 -5.93
N PRO A 134 -3.46 9.73 -6.91
CA PRO A 134 -4.24 9.32 -8.07
C PRO A 134 -5.35 8.35 -7.68
N ARG A 135 -5.12 7.50 -6.67
CA ARG A 135 -6.07 6.47 -6.22
C ARG A 135 -5.98 6.20 -4.71
N TYR A 136 -7.12 5.97 -4.10
CA TYR A 136 -7.24 5.46 -2.74
C TYR A 136 -8.27 4.33 -2.68
N PHE A 137 -7.93 3.22 -2.02
CA PHE A 137 -8.80 2.06 -1.89
C PHE A 137 -9.13 1.73 -0.43
N MET A 138 -10.42 1.64 -0.14
CA MET A 138 -10.93 1.13 1.13
C MET A 138 -11.18 -0.38 1.01
N GLN A 139 -10.48 -1.17 1.80
CA GLN A 139 -10.50 -2.63 1.75
C GLN A 139 -11.31 -3.19 2.92
N LYS A 140 -12.25 -4.09 2.62
CA LYS A 140 -13.01 -4.78 3.66
C LYS A 140 -12.09 -5.74 4.43
N TYR A 141 -12.00 -5.55 5.75
CA TYR A 141 -11.37 -6.52 6.63
C TYR A 141 -12.08 -7.88 6.55
N LYS A 142 -11.30 -8.96 6.64
CA LYS A 142 -11.81 -10.33 6.75
C LYS A 142 -11.06 -10.99 7.88
N ASP A 143 -11.80 -11.46 8.87
CA ASP A 143 -11.24 -12.31 9.92
C ASP A 143 -11.02 -13.71 9.32
N ILE A 144 -9.76 -14.05 9.07
CA ILE A 144 -9.33 -15.32 8.47
C ILE A 144 -8.23 -15.94 9.35
N ASP A 145 -8.01 -17.24 9.24
CA ASP A 145 -7.03 -17.98 10.06
C ASP A 145 -5.60 -17.41 10.05
N GLY A 146 -5.23 -16.65 9.01
CA GLY A 146 -3.92 -15.99 8.91
C GLY A 146 -3.81 -14.65 9.65
N CYS A 147 -4.86 -14.17 10.31
CA CYS A 147 -4.82 -12.93 11.09
C CYS A 147 -3.98 -13.11 12.37
N ILE A 148 -3.15 -12.12 12.70
CA ILE A 148 -2.32 -12.11 13.92
C ILE A 148 -3.20 -12.00 15.17
N SER A 149 -4.33 -11.32 15.04
CA SER A 149 -5.33 -11.15 16.08
C SER A 149 -6.72 -11.22 15.46
N HIS A 150 -7.67 -11.74 16.22
CA HIS A 150 -9.03 -12.07 15.80
C HIS A 150 -10.06 -11.29 16.63
N GLY A 151 -11.32 -11.34 16.21
CA GLY A 151 -12.43 -10.69 16.94
C GLY A 151 -12.64 -9.22 16.58
N TYR A 152 -12.02 -8.76 15.50
CA TYR A 152 -12.30 -7.45 14.91
C TYR A 152 -13.47 -7.53 13.93
N THR A 153 -14.16 -6.41 13.76
CA THR A 153 -15.36 -6.36 12.94
C THR A 153 -15.08 -5.62 11.62
N PRO A 154 -15.52 -6.14 10.46
CA PRO A 154 -15.49 -5.36 9.23
C PRO A 154 -16.40 -4.12 9.35
N VAL A 155 -15.95 -2.98 8.83
CA VAL A 155 -16.81 -1.79 8.71
C VAL A 155 -17.95 -2.09 7.73
N ASP A 156 -19.17 -1.66 8.05
CA ASP A 156 -20.37 -1.90 7.24
C ASP A 156 -20.40 -1.05 5.97
N LYS A 157 -21.10 -1.52 4.92
CA LYS A 157 -21.13 -0.85 3.61
C LYS A 157 -21.65 0.59 3.69
N ALA A 158 -22.62 0.86 4.57
CA ALA A 158 -23.16 2.21 4.78
C ALA A 158 -22.10 3.18 5.32
N ASP A 159 -21.30 2.74 6.29
CA ASP A 159 -20.21 3.54 6.87
C ASP A 159 -19.08 3.76 5.85
N VAL A 160 -18.72 2.74 5.08
CA VAL A 160 -17.70 2.88 4.04
C VAL A 160 -18.12 3.83 2.92
N LEU A 161 -19.40 3.83 2.53
CA LEU A 161 -19.93 4.82 1.59
C LEU A 161 -19.88 6.23 2.15
N ARG A 162 -20.12 6.42 3.46
CA ARG A 162 -19.92 7.71 4.13
C ARG A 162 -18.44 8.11 4.12
N PHE A 163 -17.53 7.23 4.55
CA PHE A 163 -16.09 7.50 4.54
C PHE A 163 -15.58 7.89 3.16
N LYS A 164 -16.10 7.27 2.09
CA LYS A 164 -15.73 7.59 0.70
C LYS A 164 -15.87 9.09 0.41
N THR A 165 -16.91 9.74 0.95
CA THR A 165 -17.18 11.17 0.73
C THR A 165 -16.05 12.08 1.23
N TYR A 166 -15.29 11.63 2.24
CA TYR A 166 -14.18 12.40 2.81
C TYR A 166 -12.98 12.53 1.85
N PHE A 167 -12.90 11.66 0.86
CA PHE A 167 -11.79 11.60 -0.09
C PHE A 167 -12.12 12.26 -1.44
N GLU A 168 -13.39 12.61 -1.71
CA GLU A 168 -13.85 13.05 -3.04
C GLU A 168 -13.17 14.34 -3.52
N ASN A 169 -12.74 15.21 -2.60
CA ASN A 169 -12.01 16.44 -2.93
C ASN A 169 -10.49 16.34 -2.73
N SER A 170 -10.00 15.19 -2.27
CA SER A 170 -8.59 15.00 -1.88
C SER A 170 -7.86 14.00 -2.76
N VAL A 171 -8.57 13.06 -3.40
CA VAL A 171 -8.00 11.98 -4.21
C VAL A 171 -8.75 11.87 -5.52
N ARG A 172 -8.04 11.64 -6.64
CA ARG A 172 -8.65 11.60 -7.98
C ARG A 172 -9.64 10.44 -8.16
N ASN A 173 -9.35 9.28 -7.60
CA ASN A 173 -10.22 8.11 -7.67
C ASN A 173 -10.27 7.39 -6.33
N VAL A 174 -11.49 7.09 -5.86
CA VAL A 174 -11.73 6.39 -4.60
C VAL A 174 -12.52 5.13 -4.87
N GLY A 175 -11.93 3.97 -4.59
CA GLY A 175 -12.52 2.66 -4.83
C GLY A 175 -12.76 1.86 -3.56
N LEU A 176 -13.71 0.94 -3.62
CA LEU A 176 -14.01 0.00 -2.54
C LEU A 176 -13.63 -1.42 -2.98
N ARG A 177 -12.97 -2.19 -2.10
CA ARG A 177 -12.58 -3.58 -2.36
C ARG A 177 -13.23 -4.52 -1.35
N GLY A 178 -13.96 -5.52 -1.83
CA GLY A 178 -14.65 -6.50 -0.97
C GLY A 178 -16.00 -6.04 -0.43
N TYR A 179 -16.55 -4.94 -0.94
CA TYR A 179 -17.85 -4.35 -0.56
C TYR A 179 -18.96 -4.55 -1.62
N ASN A 180 -18.86 -5.63 -2.41
CA ASN A 180 -19.84 -5.99 -3.45
C ASN A 180 -21.27 -5.98 -2.90
#